data_AF-A0A8T3L2V7-F1
#
_entry.id   AF-A0A8T3L2V7-F1
#
_cell.length_a   1.000
_cell.length_b   1.000
_cell.length_c   1.000
_cell.angle_alpha   90.00
_cell.angle_beta   90.00
_cell.angle_gamma   90.00
#
_symmetry.space_group_name_H-M   'P 1'
#
loop_
_entity.id
_entity.type
_entity.pdbx_description
1 polymer ?
#
loop_
_entity_poly.entity_id
_entity_poly.type
_entity_poly.pdbx_seq_one_letter_code
_entity_poly.pdbx_strand_id
1 'polypeptide(L)'
;MYKSIRPPQFAPTRSGKGVGLVVPTLLSWLYSVVVYDMKGENWALTAGWRQKHANNRVLRFDPTDASGNAARFNPLEEVRIGQPQEVGDAQNLATIIADPDGKGINDHWMKTGHALLVGIILHCLYKYKDDGKTATLTDLSAFLSDPEQTMEDSLQEMIHYRHLPTGTHPTVAQAARDMLNREDRERSSVHSTAVGFLTLYRDPLIARNTASSDFHIEDLMNHTAPVSLYLVVSPADMDRVRPLIRLVITQMVRRLTESMEFADGRSVAHYRNRLLLMLDEFPSLGRLEVIEQSFAR
;
A
#
# COMPACT_ATOMS: atom_id res chain seq x y z
N MET A 1 -20.31 -9.18 7.41
CA MET A 1 -19.48 -8.95 8.63
C MET A 1 -20.41 -8.74 9.81
N TYR A 2 -20.35 -9.55 10.89
CA TYR A 2 -20.78 -9.02 12.19
C TYR A 2 -19.81 -7.87 12.44
N LYS A 3 -20.28 -6.61 12.33
CA LYS A 3 -19.47 -5.43 12.66
C LYS A 3 -19.10 -5.53 14.14
N SER A 4 -18.01 -6.23 14.42
CA SER A 4 -17.18 -5.99 15.59
C SER A 4 -15.91 -5.28 15.10
N ILE A 5 -16.08 -4.26 14.26
CA ILE A 5 -15.16 -3.14 14.32
C ILE A 5 -15.57 -2.44 15.61
N ARG A 6 -14.93 -2.78 16.73
CA ARG A 6 -15.11 -2.00 17.94
C ARG A 6 -14.68 -0.57 17.61
N PRO A 7 -15.42 0.46 18.04
CA PRO A 7 -14.98 1.83 17.85
C PRO A 7 -13.54 1.98 18.37
N PRO A 8 -12.68 2.79 17.74
CA PRO A 8 -11.35 3.05 18.24
C PRO A 8 -11.46 3.52 19.69
N GLN A 9 -10.99 2.70 20.63
CA GLN A 9 -11.01 3.06 22.04
C GLN A 9 -9.85 4.01 22.30
N PHE A 10 -10.15 5.30 22.17
CA PHE A 10 -9.28 6.37 22.61
C PHE A 10 -9.01 6.18 24.10
N ALA A 11 -7.77 5.90 24.43
CA ALA A 11 -7.28 6.08 25.78
C ALA A 11 -5.86 6.64 25.70
N PRO A 12 -5.46 7.48 26.67
CA PRO A 12 -4.19 8.18 26.61
C PRO A 12 -3.01 7.22 26.68
N THR A 13 -1.90 7.56 26.03
CA THR A 13 -0.61 6.86 26.12
C THR A 13 -0.17 6.81 27.59
N ARG A 14 0.27 5.63 28.09
CA ARG A 14 0.64 5.29 29.49
C ARG A 14 -0.49 4.97 30.49
N SER A 15 -1.69 4.62 30.04
CA SER A 15 -2.81 4.20 30.92
C SER A 15 -2.99 2.67 31.10
N GLY A 16 -2.03 1.84 30.66
CA GLY A 16 -2.12 0.37 30.78
C GLY A 16 -2.89 -0.32 29.64
N LYS A 17 -3.19 0.37 28.54
CA LYS A 17 -3.94 -0.17 27.38
C LYS A 17 -3.33 -1.41 26.71
N GLY A 18 -2.00 -1.45 26.56
CA GLY A 18 -1.32 -2.62 25.98
C GLY A 18 -1.56 -3.88 26.81
N VAL A 19 -1.53 -3.75 28.13
CA VAL A 19 -1.71 -4.84 29.10
C VAL A 19 -3.19 -5.17 29.34
N GLY A 20 -4.09 -4.18 29.29
CA GLY A 20 -5.49 -4.34 29.67
C GLY A 20 -6.44 -4.81 28.55
N LEU A 21 -6.14 -4.55 27.27
CA LEU A 21 -7.06 -4.85 26.17
C LEU A 21 -6.40 -5.43 24.92
N VAL A 22 -5.29 -4.86 24.45
CA VAL A 22 -4.69 -5.25 23.17
C VAL A 22 -4.11 -6.66 23.24
N VAL A 23 -3.18 -6.91 24.17
CA VAL A 23 -2.55 -8.23 24.33
C VAL A 23 -3.59 -9.32 24.64
N PRO A 24 -4.53 -9.17 25.60
CA PRO A 24 -5.57 -10.18 25.81
C PRO A 24 -6.43 -10.46 24.56
N THR A 25 -6.73 -9.44 23.75
CA THR A 25 -7.44 -9.63 22.49
C THR A 25 -6.60 -10.42 21.49
N LEU A 26 -5.32 -10.08 21.33
CA LEU A 26 -4.40 -10.80 20.45
C LEU A 26 -4.13 -12.25 20.91
N LEU A 27 -4.29 -12.57 22.19
CA LEU A 27 -4.14 -13.92 22.73
C LEU A 27 -5.46 -14.71 22.78
N SER A 28 -6.60 -14.10 22.43
CA SER A 28 -7.92 -14.78 22.41
C SER A 28 -8.54 -14.81 21.02
N TRP A 29 -8.19 -13.88 20.14
CA TRP A 29 -8.65 -13.83 18.75
C TRP A 29 -7.88 -14.83 17.89
N LEU A 30 -8.42 -16.03 17.69
CA LEU A 30 -7.74 -17.10 16.95
C LEU A 30 -7.71 -16.90 15.42
N TYR A 31 -8.47 -15.95 14.88
CA TYR A 31 -8.52 -15.71 13.43
C TYR A 31 -7.46 -14.70 12.98
N SER A 32 -7.52 -14.30 11.71
CA SER A 32 -6.57 -13.36 11.13
C SER A 32 -6.60 -12.02 11.85
N VAL A 33 -5.43 -11.38 11.94
CA VAL A 33 -5.26 -10.05 12.51
C VAL A 33 -4.21 -9.27 11.72
N VAL A 34 -4.45 -7.98 11.49
CA VAL A 34 -3.39 -7.02 11.15
C VAL A 34 -3.18 -6.14 12.36
N VAL A 35 -1.95 -6.03 12.84
CA VAL A 35 -1.57 -5.23 14.00
C VAL A 35 -0.64 -4.13 13.55
N TYR A 36 -1.03 -2.87 13.73
CA TYR A 36 -0.10 -1.75 13.61
C TYR A 36 0.59 -1.53 14.96
N ASP A 37 1.87 -1.86 15.02
CA ASP A 37 2.65 -1.99 16.26
C ASP A 37 3.92 -1.12 16.23
N MET A 38 3.73 0.17 16.49
CA MET A 38 4.83 1.16 16.51
C MET A 38 5.91 0.91 17.57
N LYS A 39 5.67 0.04 18.57
CA LYS A 39 6.63 -0.20 19.65
C LYS A 39 7.22 -1.61 19.59
N GLY A 40 6.69 -2.48 18.73
CA GLY A 40 7.08 -3.89 18.66
C GLY A 40 6.65 -4.72 19.89
N GLU A 41 5.95 -4.12 20.86
CA GLU A 41 5.55 -4.77 22.10
C GLU A 41 4.52 -5.88 21.81
N ASN A 42 3.58 -5.61 20.90
CA ASN A 42 2.56 -6.59 20.54
C ASN A 42 3.19 -7.77 19.79
N TRP A 43 4.12 -7.52 18.88
CA TRP A 43 4.91 -8.57 18.22
C TRP A 43 5.64 -9.42 19.25
N ALA A 44 6.44 -8.79 20.13
CA ALA A 44 7.27 -9.48 21.11
C ALA A 44 6.45 -10.36 22.07
N LEU A 45 5.28 -9.89 22.49
CA LEU A 45 4.45 -10.58 23.49
C LEU A 45 3.52 -11.65 22.89
N THR A 46 3.10 -11.50 21.63
CA THR A 46 1.96 -12.29 21.11
C THR A 46 2.27 -13.13 19.86
N ALA A 47 3.29 -12.79 19.07
CA ALA A 47 3.59 -13.48 17.81
C ALA A 47 3.85 -14.99 18.01
N GLY A 48 4.72 -15.35 18.96
CA GLY A 48 5.05 -16.75 19.25
C GLY A 48 3.85 -17.55 19.77
N TRP A 49 3.01 -16.93 20.62
CA TRP A 49 1.79 -17.58 21.09
C TRP A 49 0.80 -17.82 19.94
N ARG A 50 0.60 -16.82 19.08
CA ARG A 50 -0.33 -16.94 17.93
C ARG A 50 0.14 -18.00 16.93
N GLN A 51 1.45 -18.13 16.72
CA GLN A 51 1.99 -19.20 15.90
C GLN A 51 1.74 -20.58 16.54
N LYS A 52 2.07 -20.75 17.82
CA LYS A 52 2.06 -22.05 18.50
C LYS A 52 0.67 -22.52 18.93
N HIS A 53 -0.21 -21.61 19.31
CA HIS A 53 -1.48 -21.93 19.97
C HIS A 53 -2.72 -21.50 19.18
N ALA A 54 -2.64 -20.42 18.40
CA ALA A 54 -3.70 -20.05 17.47
C ALA A 54 -3.54 -20.70 16.08
N ASN A 55 -2.43 -21.40 15.81
CA ASN A 55 -2.08 -22.00 14.52
C ASN A 55 -2.08 -20.99 13.37
N ASN A 56 -1.67 -19.75 13.66
CA ASN A 56 -1.63 -18.71 12.66
C ASN A 56 -0.34 -18.73 11.86
N ARG A 57 -0.43 -18.35 10.58
CA ARG A 57 0.72 -17.89 9.81
C ARG A 57 1.08 -16.50 10.32
N VAL A 58 2.24 -16.35 10.96
CA VAL A 58 2.66 -15.11 11.60
C VAL A 58 3.72 -14.41 10.73
N LEU A 59 3.44 -13.17 10.35
CA LEU A 59 4.28 -12.34 9.48
C LEU A 59 4.60 -11.03 10.20
N ARG A 60 5.84 -10.55 10.05
CA ARG A 60 6.27 -9.22 10.48
C ARG A 60 6.70 -8.44 9.26
N PHE A 61 6.00 -7.37 8.92
CA PHE A 61 6.46 -6.39 7.94
C PHE A 61 7.09 -5.22 8.68
N ASP A 62 8.31 -4.90 8.34
CA ASP A 62 9.05 -3.77 8.86
C ASP A 62 9.85 -3.16 7.69
N PRO A 63 9.48 -1.96 7.21
CA PRO A 63 10.09 -1.38 6.02
C PRO A 63 11.56 -1.01 6.23
N THR A 64 12.03 -0.89 7.49
CA THR A 64 13.43 -0.56 7.80
C THR A 64 14.21 -1.75 8.34
N ASP A 65 13.65 -2.96 8.32
CA ASP A 65 14.34 -4.16 8.80
C ASP A 65 15.65 -4.38 8.04
N ALA A 66 16.76 -4.24 8.76
CA ALA A 66 18.10 -4.52 8.25
C ALA A 66 18.45 -6.01 8.25
N SER A 67 17.73 -6.81 9.04
CA SER A 67 18.09 -8.20 9.33
C SER A 67 17.72 -9.19 8.22
N GLY A 68 16.78 -8.82 7.35
CA GLY A 68 16.28 -9.70 6.28
C GLY A 68 15.27 -10.73 6.78
N ASN A 69 14.79 -10.61 8.02
CA ASN A 69 13.82 -11.54 8.62
C ASN A 69 12.39 -11.02 8.55
N ALA A 70 12.17 -9.75 8.21
CA ALA A 70 10.84 -9.23 7.93
C ALA A 70 10.30 -9.80 6.61
N ALA A 71 8.99 -10.05 6.58
CA ALA A 71 8.26 -10.27 5.35
C ALA A 71 8.35 -9.01 4.47
N ARG A 72 8.42 -9.22 3.16
CA ARG A 72 8.38 -8.18 2.14
C ARG A 72 6.96 -8.01 1.61
N PHE A 73 6.65 -6.80 1.17
CA PHE A 73 5.39 -6.48 0.54
C PHE A 73 5.61 -5.43 -0.54
N ASN A 74 5.32 -5.78 -1.79
CA ASN A 74 5.40 -4.86 -2.92
C ASN A 74 3.97 -4.38 -3.25
N PRO A 75 3.63 -3.11 -2.96
CA PRO A 75 2.28 -2.63 -3.20
C PRO A 75 1.86 -2.61 -4.68
N LEU A 76 2.84 -2.65 -5.61
CA LEU A 76 2.56 -2.72 -7.04
C LEU A 76 2.04 -4.08 -7.49
N GLU A 77 2.32 -5.16 -6.75
CA GLU A 77 1.81 -6.51 -7.07
C GLU A 77 0.31 -6.66 -6.82
N GLU A 78 -0.31 -5.74 -6.07
CA GLU A 78 -1.76 -5.72 -5.83
C GLU A 78 -2.55 -5.08 -6.98
N VAL A 79 -1.86 -4.47 -7.97
CA VAL A 79 -2.48 -3.91 -9.18
C VAL A 79 -2.86 -5.04 -10.14
N ARG A 80 -4.16 -5.14 -10.46
CA ARG A 80 -4.70 -6.18 -11.34
C ARG A 80 -4.50 -5.87 -12.83
N ILE A 81 -3.26 -5.81 -13.28
CA ILE A 81 -2.92 -5.52 -14.69
C ILE A 81 -3.58 -6.48 -15.68
N GLY A 82 -4.16 -5.91 -16.74
CA GLY A 82 -4.96 -6.63 -17.73
C GLY A 82 -6.38 -6.97 -17.28
N GLN A 83 -6.82 -6.52 -16.09
CA GLN A 83 -8.21 -6.57 -15.65
C GLN A 83 -8.84 -5.18 -15.71
N PRO A 84 -10.19 -5.07 -15.77
CA PRO A 84 -10.88 -3.77 -15.84
C PRO A 84 -10.54 -2.79 -14.69
N GLN A 85 -10.05 -3.29 -13.56
CA GLN A 85 -9.70 -2.51 -12.38
C GLN A 85 -8.32 -1.86 -12.43
N GLU A 86 -7.45 -2.24 -13.38
CA GLU A 86 -6.02 -1.86 -13.36
C GLU A 86 -5.77 -0.35 -13.24
N VAL A 87 -6.56 0.46 -13.96
CA VAL A 87 -6.44 1.93 -13.93
C VAL A 87 -6.87 2.46 -12.57
N GLY A 88 -7.95 1.93 -12.00
CA GLY A 88 -8.43 2.31 -10.66
C GLY A 88 -7.44 1.91 -9.56
N ASP A 89 -6.85 0.72 -9.67
CA ASP A 89 -5.81 0.24 -8.75
C ASP A 89 -4.56 1.15 -8.79
N ALA A 90 -4.10 1.50 -10.01
CA ALA A 90 -2.98 2.44 -10.20
C ALA A 90 -3.29 3.85 -9.69
N GLN A 91 -4.50 4.36 -9.93
CA GLN A 91 -4.97 5.65 -9.40
C GLN A 91 -5.02 5.66 -7.87
N ASN A 92 -5.49 4.59 -7.24
CA ASN A 92 -5.53 4.47 -5.79
C ASN A 92 -4.11 4.54 -5.20
N LEU A 93 -3.16 3.80 -5.78
CA LEU A 93 -1.76 3.87 -5.40
C LEU A 93 -1.17 5.26 -5.58
N ALA A 94 -1.31 5.85 -6.77
CA ALA A 94 -0.80 7.18 -7.07
C ALA A 94 -1.37 8.24 -6.11
N THR A 95 -2.64 8.11 -5.72
CA THR A 95 -3.29 9.03 -4.76
C THR A 95 -2.62 8.97 -3.40
N ILE A 96 -2.34 7.77 -2.90
CA ILE A 96 -1.71 7.63 -1.57
C ILE A 96 -0.25 8.04 -1.59
N ILE A 97 0.46 7.78 -2.70
CA ILE A 97 1.85 8.19 -2.90
C ILE A 97 1.97 9.72 -3.01
N ALA A 98 1.04 10.37 -3.73
CA ALA A 98 1.02 11.82 -3.92
C ALA A 98 0.46 12.60 -2.71
N ASP A 99 -0.30 11.95 -1.83
CA ASP A 99 -0.82 12.53 -0.58
C ASP A 99 -0.37 11.73 0.66
N PRO A 100 0.94 11.75 0.98
CA PRO A 100 1.52 10.95 2.06
C PRO A 100 0.99 11.32 3.45
N ASP A 101 0.40 12.52 3.62
CA ASP A 101 -0.13 13.00 4.90
C ASP A 101 -1.67 12.93 5.00
N GLY A 102 -2.38 12.70 3.89
CA GLY A 102 -3.85 12.69 3.89
C GLY A 102 -4.47 14.10 3.93
N LYS A 103 -3.75 15.11 3.43
CA LYS A 103 -4.18 16.52 3.38
C LYS A 103 -4.90 16.87 2.08
N GLY A 104 -4.92 15.96 1.12
CA GLY A 104 -5.48 16.14 -0.21
C GLY A 104 -4.47 16.65 -1.24
N ILE A 105 -4.74 16.32 -2.50
CA ILE A 105 -3.98 16.78 -3.68
C ILE A 105 -4.56 18.13 -4.12
N ASN A 106 -4.09 19.19 -3.48
CA ASN A 106 -4.77 20.50 -3.55
C ASN A 106 -4.17 21.45 -4.61
N ASP A 107 -2.88 21.36 -4.89
CA ASP A 107 -2.21 22.21 -5.89
C ASP A 107 -2.23 21.58 -7.29
N HIS A 108 -2.22 22.43 -8.32
CA HIS A 108 -2.17 22.04 -9.73
C HIS A 108 -1.00 21.08 -10.01
N TRP A 109 0.20 21.39 -9.50
CA TRP A 109 1.40 20.57 -9.69
C TRP A 109 1.25 19.17 -9.11
N MET A 110 0.58 19.03 -7.96
CA MET A 110 0.33 17.72 -7.38
C MET A 110 -0.67 16.91 -8.22
N LYS A 111 -1.69 17.57 -8.80
CA LYS A 111 -2.67 16.91 -9.67
C LYS A 111 -2.04 16.42 -10.97
N THR A 112 -1.20 17.24 -11.61
CA THR A 112 -0.49 16.86 -12.83
C THR A 112 0.60 15.83 -12.56
N GLY A 113 1.34 15.95 -11.45
CA GLY A 113 2.31 14.95 -11.01
C GLY A 113 1.65 13.60 -10.69
N HIS A 114 0.47 13.61 -10.08
CA HIS A 114 -0.35 12.42 -9.86
C HIS A 114 -0.75 11.75 -11.18
N ALA A 115 -1.27 12.51 -12.15
CA ALA A 115 -1.66 11.97 -13.45
C ALA A 115 -0.49 11.32 -14.19
N LEU A 116 0.68 11.97 -14.16
CA LEU A 116 1.93 11.40 -14.68
C LEU A 116 2.29 10.09 -13.97
N LEU A 117 2.23 10.07 -12.63
CA LEU A 117 2.55 8.89 -11.84
C LEU A 117 1.64 7.70 -12.15
N VAL A 118 0.34 7.91 -12.41
CA VAL A 118 -0.58 6.84 -12.84
C VAL A 118 -0.11 6.21 -14.16
N GLY A 119 0.26 7.04 -15.15
CA GLY A 119 0.79 6.56 -16.42
C GLY A 119 2.08 5.77 -16.26
N ILE A 120 2.98 6.22 -15.38
CA ILE A 120 4.26 5.57 -15.10
C ILE A 120 4.07 4.23 -14.38
N ILE A 121 3.18 4.17 -13.38
CA ILE A 121 2.84 2.91 -12.68
C ILE A 121 2.40 1.85 -13.71
N LEU A 122 1.44 2.19 -14.56
CA LEU A 122 0.94 1.27 -15.58
C LEU A 122 2.03 0.90 -16.58
N HIS A 123 2.79 1.88 -17.09
CA HIS A 123 3.89 1.63 -18.02
C HIS A 123 4.92 0.64 -17.45
N CYS A 124 5.42 0.91 -16.24
CA CYS A 124 6.42 0.06 -15.59
C CYS A 124 5.86 -1.34 -15.29
N LEU A 125 4.61 -1.46 -14.83
CA LEU A 125 4.00 -2.77 -14.55
C LEU A 125 3.93 -3.65 -15.81
N TYR A 126 3.49 -3.09 -16.94
CA TYR A 126 3.46 -3.82 -18.21
C TYR A 126 4.88 -4.14 -18.71
N LYS A 127 5.79 -3.16 -18.70
CA LYS A 127 7.16 -3.33 -19.18
C LYS A 127 7.92 -4.41 -18.40
N TYR A 128 7.83 -4.39 -17.08
CA TYR A 128 8.50 -5.38 -16.25
C TYR A 128 7.85 -6.76 -16.37
N LYS A 129 6.52 -6.83 -16.51
CA LYS A 129 5.82 -8.10 -16.73
C LYS A 129 6.28 -8.78 -18.03
N ASP A 130 6.45 -8.02 -19.11
CA ASP A 130 6.93 -8.56 -20.39
C ASP A 130 8.37 -9.08 -20.30
N ASP A 131 9.18 -8.49 -19.41
CA ASP A 131 10.54 -8.97 -19.06
C ASP A 131 10.54 -10.15 -18.05
N GLY A 132 9.37 -10.63 -17.62
CA GLY A 132 9.25 -11.68 -16.60
C GLY A 132 9.66 -11.23 -15.19
N LYS A 133 9.61 -9.92 -14.92
CA LYS A 133 9.97 -9.28 -13.64
C LYS A 133 8.75 -8.62 -13.00
N THR A 134 8.91 -8.19 -11.76
CA THR A 134 7.94 -7.37 -11.05
C THR A 134 8.46 -5.95 -10.95
N ALA A 135 7.63 -4.95 -11.31
CA ALA A 135 7.96 -3.56 -11.06
C ALA A 135 7.89 -3.24 -9.56
N THR A 136 8.77 -2.38 -9.09
CA THR A 136 8.84 -1.91 -7.69
C THR A 136 8.67 -0.40 -7.61
N LEU A 137 8.41 0.13 -6.42
CA LEU A 137 8.35 1.58 -6.20
C LEU A 137 9.69 2.27 -6.52
N THR A 138 10.81 1.55 -6.35
CA THR A 138 12.15 2.01 -6.73
C THR A 138 12.27 2.12 -8.25
N ASP A 139 11.71 1.18 -9.01
CA ASP A 139 11.73 1.23 -10.48
C ASP A 139 10.95 2.43 -11.04
N LEU A 140 9.85 2.82 -10.38
CA LEU A 140 9.13 4.05 -10.74
C LEU A 140 10.02 5.30 -10.56
N SER A 141 10.79 5.33 -9.46
CA SER A 141 11.74 6.43 -9.21
C SER A 141 12.90 6.41 -10.20
N ALA A 142 13.38 5.22 -10.57
CA ALA A 142 14.45 5.05 -11.54
C ALA A 142 13.99 5.52 -12.93
N PHE A 143 12.78 5.17 -13.35
CA PHE A 143 12.18 5.63 -14.60
C PHE A 143 12.09 7.16 -14.68
N LEU A 144 11.74 7.82 -13.57
CA LEU A 144 11.69 9.28 -13.51
C LEU A 144 13.07 9.95 -13.38
N SER A 145 14.13 9.24 -13.01
CA SER A 145 15.43 9.86 -12.69
C SER A 145 16.60 9.16 -13.39
N ASP A 146 16.33 8.58 -14.56
CA ASP A 146 17.34 7.90 -15.37
C ASP A 146 18.35 8.93 -15.91
N PRO A 147 19.65 8.86 -15.53
CA PRO A 147 20.66 9.79 -16.03
C PRO A 147 20.99 9.58 -17.52
N GLU A 148 20.66 8.42 -18.08
CA GLU A 148 20.97 8.06 -19.47
C GLU A 148 19.85 8.46 -20.44
N GLN A 149 18.68 8.88 -19.94
CA GLN A 149 17.52 9.23 -20.76
C GLN A 149 16.97 10.60 -20.39
N THR A 150 16.56 11.36 -21.41
CA THR A 150 15.81 12.58 -21.13
C THR A 150 14.37 12.24 -20.76
N MET A 151 13.71 13.15 -20.04
CA MET A 151 12.28 13.00 -19.76
C MET A 151 11.45 12.88 -21.04
N GLU A 152 11.85 13.57 -22.11
CA GLU A 152 11.18 13.46 -23.40
C GLU A 152 11.31 12.06 -23.99
N ASP A 153 12.49 11.45 -23.94
CA ASP A 153 12.71 10.07 -24.40
C ASP A 153 11.85 9.07 -23.63
N SER A 154 11.79 9.20 -22.30
CA SER A 154 10.94 8.35 -21.45
C SER A 154 9.44 8.50 -21.79
N LEU A 155 8.98 9.73 -22.07
CA LEU A 155 7.60 9.98 -22.48
C LEU A 155 7.31 9.43 -23.88
N GLN A 156 8.26 9.51 -24.81
CA GLN A 156 8.14 8.89 -26.13
C GLN A 156 8.11 7.36 -26.00
N GLU A 157 8.93 6.77 -25.13
CA GLU A 157 8.87 5.35 -24.81
C GLU A 157 7.46 4.95 -24.34
N MET A 158 6.86 5.72 -23.42
CA MET A 158 5.50 5.48 -22.95
C MET A 158 4.46 5.48 -24.07
N ILE A 159 4.61 6.30 -25.11
CA ILE A 159 3.66 6.39 -26.23
C ILE A 159 3.86 5.26 -27.24
N HIS A 160 5.10 4.80 -27.43
CA HIS A 160 5.44 3.80 -28.44
C HIS A 160 5.49 2.36 -27.92
N TYR A 161 5.59 2.17 -26.60
CA TYR A 161 5.58 0.86 -25.99
C TYR A 161 4.22 0.16 -26.17
N ARG A 162 4.23 -1.11 -26.58
CA ARG A 162 3.02 -1.91 -26.79
C ARG A 162 2.61 -2.61 -25.50
N HIS A 163 1.88 -1.92 -24.63
CA HIS A 163 1.37 -2.51 -23.37
C HIS A 163 0.28 -3.56 -23.58
N LEU A 164 -0.56 -3.37 -24.60
CA LEU A 164 -1.74 -4.20 -24.86
C LEU A 164 -1.63 -4.90 -26.21
N PRO A 165 -2.38 -6.00 -26.43
CA PRO A 165 -2.49 -6.61 -27.75
C PRO A 165 -2.92 -5.62 -28.84
N THR A 166 -3.72 -4.60 -28.47
CA THR A 166 -4.22 -3.55 -29.37
C THR A 166 -3.28 -2.36 -29.56
N GLY A 167 -2.11 -2.33 -28.90
CA GLY A 167 -1.17 -1.21 -28.98
C GLY A 167 -0.85 -0.62 -27.60
N THR A 168 -0.52 0.66 -27.57
CA THR A 168 -0.23 1.42 -26.35
C THR A 168 -1.45 1.51 -25.44
N HIS A 169 -1.25 1.39 -24.13
CA HIS A 169 -2.34 1.55 -23.16
C HIS A 169 -2.87 3.00 -23.20
N PRO A 170 -4.19 3.24 -23.36
CA PRO A 170 -4.75 4.59 -23.53
C PRO A 170 -4.40 5.58 -22.42
N THR A 171 -4.48 5.17 -21.15
CA THR A 171 -4.11 6.00 -20.00
C THR A 171 -2.62 6.35 -19.97
N VAL A 172 -1.75 5.42 -20.39
CA VAL A 172 -0.30 5.66 -20.47
C VAL A 172 0.01 6.67 -21.57
N ALA A 173 -0.57 6.47 -22.75
CA ALA A 173 -0.43 7.38 -23.89
C ALA A 173 -0.96 8.79 -23.56
N GLN A 174 -2.09 8.88 -22.86
CA GLN A 174 -2.66 10.15 -22.44
C GLN A 174 -1.74 10.88 -21.46
N ALA A 175 -1.30 10.22 -20.39
CA ALA A 175 -0.38 10.82 -19.41
C ALA A 175 0.90 11.34 -20.08
N ALA A 176 1.46 10.58 -21.02
CA ALA A 176 2.66 10.99 -21.74
C ALA A 176 2.42 12.17 -22.70
N ARG A 177 1.34 12.14 -23.49
CA ARG A 177 0.97 13.25 -24.40
C ARG A 177 0.66 14.53 -23.65
N ASP A 178 -0.05 14.43 -22.53
CA ASP A 178 -0.38 15.58 -21.69
C ASP A 178 0.89 16.25 -21.14
N MET A 179 1.97 15.50 -20.96
CA MET A 179 3.28 16.04 -20.56
C MET A 179 4.07 16.62 -21.75
N LEU A 180 4.07 15.97 -22.90
CA LEU A 180 4.77 16.44 -24.10
C LEU A 180 4.15 17.72 -24.68
N ASN A 181 2.85 17.92 -24.51
CA ASN A 181 2.16 19.13 -24.94
C ASN A 181 2.44 20.36 -24.03
N ARG A 182 3.24 20.19 -22.98
CA ARG A 182 3.59 21.27 -22.04
C ARG A 182 4.90 21.93 -22.43
N GLU A 183 4.96 23.22 -22.16
CA GLU A 183 6.20 24.00 -22.17
C GLU A 183 7.25 23.38 -21.24
N ASP A 184 8.51 23.42 -21.63
CA ASP A 184 9.62 22.71 -20.95
C ASP A 184 9.69 23.02 -19.45
N ARG A 185 9.45 24.29 -19.05
CA ARG A 185 9.47 24.72 -17.65
C ARG A 185 8.32 24.13 -16.84
N GLU A 186 7.14 24.05 -17.43
CA GLU A 186 5.98 23.45 -16.79
C GLU A 186 6.18 21.92 -16.68
N ARG A 187 6.65 21.29 -17.76
CA ARG A 187 7.00 19.87 -17.80
C ARG A 187 8.02 19.50 -16.72
N SER A 188 9.10 20.27 -16.58
CA SER A 188 10.12 20.08 -15.55
C SER A 188 9.58 20.21 -14.12
N SER A 189 8.64 21.14 -13.89
CA SER A 189 8.02 21.34 -12.58
C SER A 189 7.12 20.17 -12.16
N VAL A 190 6.32 19.65 -13.10
CA VAL A 190 5.50 18.44 -12.87
C VAL A 190 6.38 17.22 -12.64
N HIS A 191 7.43 17.04 -13.45
CA HIS A 191 8.40 15.97 -13.29
C HIS A 191 9.07 15.98 -11.91
N SER A 192 9.57 17.13 -11.47
CA SER A 192 10.19 17.29 -10.15
C SER A 192 9.23 16.97 -9.02
N THR A 193 7.95 17.31 -9.19
CA THR A 193 6.88 16.97 -8.23
C THR A 193 6.67 15.45 -8.16
N ALA A 194 6.62 14.76 -9.30
CA ALA A 194 6.50 13.30 -9.34
C ALA A 194 7.71 12.59 -8.72
N VAL A 195 8.94 13.07 -8.98
CA VAL A 195 10.16 12.58 -8.31
C VAL A 195 10.07 12.76 -6.80
N GLY A 196 9.59 13.92 -6.35
CA GLY A 196 9.39 14.24 -4.94
C GLY A 196 8.56 13.17 -4.21
N PHE A 197 7.47 12.70 -4.82
CA PHE A 197 6.60 11.67 -4.25
C PHE A 197 7.29 10.33 -4.00
N LEU A 198 8.34 10.00 -4.78
CA LEU A 198 9.00 8.69 -4.73
C LEU A 198 10.32 8.69 -3.96
N THR A 199 10.75 9.85 -3.43
CA THR A 199 12.05 10.01 -2.76
C THR A 199 12.28 8.99 -1.65
N LEU A 200 11.24 8.65 -0.87
CA LEU A 200 11.30 7.66 0.21
C LEU A 200 11.75 6.28 -0.28
N TYR A 201 11.31 5.86 -1.46
CA TYR A 201 11.52 4.50 -1.99
C TYR A 201 12.89 4.30 -2.64
N ARG A 202 13.74 5.34 -2.63
CA ARG A 202 15.16 5.26 -3.02
C ARG A 202 16.03 4.77 -1.87
N ASP A 203 15.52 4.75 -0.64
CA ASP A 203 16.21 4.18 0.51
C ASP A 203 16.46 2.67 0.29
N PRO A 204 17.71 2.18 0.40
CA PRO A 204 18.03 0.78 0.13
C PRO A 204 17.30 -0.25 1.01
N LEU A 205 17.00 0.10 2.27
CA LEU A 205 16.26 -0.80 3.17
C LEU A 205 14.80 -0.88 2.72
N ILE A 206 14.18 0.26 2.40
CA ILE A 206 12.80 0.30 1.92
C ILE A 206 12.68 -0.38 0.57
N ALA A 207 13.60 -0.12 -0.36
CA ALA A 207 13.65 -0.76 -1.67
C ALA A 207 13.72 -2.29 -1.53
N ARG A 208 14.61 -2.80 -0.68
CA ARG A 208 14.73 -4.25 -0.43
C ARG A 208 13.46 -4.84 0.17
N ASN A 209 12.87 -4.17 1.16
CA ASN A 209 11.70 -4.67 1.89
C ASN A 209 10.39 -4.52 1.10
N THR A 210 10.41 -3.77 -0.02
CA THR A 210 9.27 -3.63 -0.95
C THR A 210 9.56 -4.20 -2.35
N ALA A 211 10.65 -4.95 -2.53
CA ALA A 211 11.06 -5.49 -3.84
C ALA A 211 10.17 -6.64 -4.36
N SER A 212 9.42 -7.31 -3.48
CA SER A 212 8.51 -8.41 -3.79
C SER A 212 7.49 -8.58 -2.67
N SER A 213 6.47 -9.42 -2.84
CA SER A 213 5.55 -9.77 -1.75
C SER A 213 5.74 -11.20 -1.27
N ASP A 214 5.82 -11.39 0.05
CA ASP A 214 5.77 -12.71 0.68
C ASP A 214 4.34 -13.13 1.05
N PHE A 215 3.36 -12.22 0.89
CA PHE A 215 1.93 -12.43 1.07
C PHE A 215 1.14 -11.45 0.19
N HIS A 216 -0.08 -11.82 -0.21
CA HIS A 216 -1.03 -10.91 -0.86
C HIS A 216 -2.10 -10.44 0.13
N ILE A 217 -2.72 -9.28 -0.12
CA ILE A 217 -3.76 -8.74 0.77
C ILE A 217 -4.91 -9.75 0.95
N GLU A 218 -5.28 -10.45 -0.12
CA GLU A 218 -6.36 -11.45 -0.07
C GLU A 218 -6.05 -12.62 0.87
N ASP A 219 -4.77 -12.95 1.10
CA ASP A 219 -4.36 -14.00 2.05
C ASP A 219 -4.83 -13.71 3.47
N LEU A 220 -4.93 -12.42 3.84
CA LEU A 220 -5.38 -12.00 5.17
C LEU A 220 -6.77 -12.57 5.52
N MET A 221 -7.63 -12.78 4.52
CA MET A 221 -8.96 -13.34 4.71
C MET A 221 -9.14 -14.73 4.07
N ASN A 222 -8.28 -15.14 3.13
CA ASN A 222 -8.50 -16.33 2.30
C ASN A 222 -7.39 -17.40 2.36
N HIS A 223 -6.31 -17.16 3.10
CA HIS A 223 -5.29 -18.18 3.30
C HIS A 223 -5.86 -19.42 4.03
N THR A 224 -5.25 -20.59 3.84
CA THR A 224 -5.71 -21.86 4.46
C THR A 224 -5.63 -21.84 5.99
N ALA A 225 -4.60 -21.22 6.54
CA ALA A 225 -4.46 -20.89 7.95
C ALA A 225 -4.71 -19.39 8.19
N PRO A 226 -5.28 -18.96 9.34
CA PRO A 226 -5.44 -17.54 9.63
C PRO A 226 -4.09 -16.81 9.70
N VAL A 227 -4.06 -15.55 9.27
CA VAL A 227 -2.82 -14.77 9.10
C VAL A 227 -2.73 -13.70 10.17
N SER A 228 -1.60 -13.63 10.87
CA SER A 228 -1.28 -12.54 11.80
C SER A 228 -0.16 -11.70 11.22
N LEU A 229 -0.51 -10.54 10.67
CA LEU A 229 0.44 -9.59 10.10
C LEU A 229 0.70 -8.47 11.11
N TYR A 230 1.96 -8.30 11.49
CA TYR A 230 2.40 -7.19 12.33
C TYR A 230 3.15 -6.18 11.48
N LEU A 231 2.63 -4.96 11.42
CA LEU A 231 3.29 -3.80 10.82
C LEU A 231 4.10 -3.13 11.93
N VAL A 232 5.39 -3.51 12.02
CA VAL A 232 6.30 -3.04 13.06
C VAL A 232 7.16 -1.92 12.51
N VAL A 233 7.20 -0.80 13.21
CA VAL A 233 7.98 0.37 12.81
C VAL A 233 8.71 0.89 14.02
N SER A 234 10.03 1.09 13.91
CA SER A 234 10.79 1.74 14.98
C SER A 234 10.29 3.17 15.22
N PRO A 235 10.09 3.61 16.48
CA PRO A 235 9.70 4.98 16.78
C PRO A 235 10.62 6.04 16.15
N ALA A 236 11.91 5.73 15.96
CA ALA A 236 12.88 6.64 15.34
C ALA A 236 12.65 6.83 13.83
N ASP A 237 12.05 5.85 13.16
CA ASP A 237 11.81 5.86 11.71
C ASP A 237 10.36 6.26 11.35
N MET A 238 9.47 6.31 12.34
CA MET A 238 8.02 6.41 12.13
C MET A 238 7.64 7.54 11.18
N ASP A 239 8.08 8.78 11.43
CA ASP A 239 7.69 9.92 10.61
C ASP A 239 8.14 9.77 9.16
N ARG A 240 9.30 9.14 8.95
CA ARG A 240 9.89 8.91 7.64
C ARG A 240 9.15 7.83 6.85
N VAL A 241 8.79 6.71 7.50
CA VAL A 241 8.14 5.57 6.82
C VAL A 241 6.62 5.58 6.89
N ARG A 242 6.03 6.53 7.64
CA ARG A 242 4.58 6.74 7.72
C ARG A 242 3.88 6.70 6.35
N PRO A 243 4.39 7.31 5.27
CA PRO A 243 3.75 7.25 3.95
C PRO A 243 3.57 5.82 3.45
N LEU A 244 4.58 4.96 3.58
CA LEU A 244 4.52 3.57 3.16
C LEU A 244 3.54 2.76 4.01
N ILE A 245 3.53 2.96 5.33
CA ILE A 245 2.59 2.27 6.21
C ILE A 245 1.14 2.68 5.91
N ARG A 246 0.91 3.97 5.67
CA ARG A 246 -0.39 4.49 5.22
C ARG A 246 -0.81 3.86 3.90
N LEU A 247 0.12 3.71 2.95
CA LEU A 247 -0.10 3.04 1.68
C LEU A 247 -0.57 1.60 1.89
N VAL A 248 0.19 0.80 2.65
CA VAL A 248 -0.12 -0.60 2.94
C VAL A 248 -1.49 -0.75 3.61
N ILE A 249 -1.76 0.01 4.68
CA ILE A 249 -3.04 -0.07 5.40
C ILE A 249 -4.21 0.38 4.52
N THR A 250 -4.05 1.47 3.76
CA THR A 250 -5.12 1.98 2.89
C THR A 250 -5.45 0.98 1.80
N GLN A 251 -4.43 0.36 1.19
CA GLN A 251 -4.61 -0.66 0.17
C GLN A 251 -5.32 -1.89 0.76
N MET A 252 -4.92 -2.35 1.95
CA MET A 252 -5.60 -3.44 2.66
C MET A 252 -7.08 -3.14 2.89
N VAL A 253 -7.41 -1.98 3.45
CA VAL A 253 -8.81 -1.62 3.73
C VAL A 253 -9.62 -1.52 2.44
N ARG A 254 -9.10 -0.87 1.39
CA ARG A 254 -9.80 -0.76 0.10
C ARG A 254 -10.08 -2.14 -0.48
N ARG A 255 -9.04 -2.96 -0.66
CA ARG A 255 -9.16 -4.27 -1.29
C ARG A 255 -10.08 -5.21 -0.53
N LEU A 256 -10.03 -5.21 0.80
CA LEU A 256 -10.85 -6.09 1.64
C LEU A 256 -12.30 -5.60 1.84
N THR A 257 -12.63 -4.38 1.39
CA THR A 257 -13.99 -3.83 1.47
C THR A 257 -14.69 -3.70 0.10
N GLU A 258 -14.00 -4.01 -1.00
CA GLU A 258 -14.54 -3.96 -2.38
C GLU A 258 -15.71 -4.92 -2.62
N SER A 259 -15.67 -6.14 -2.08
CA SER A 259 -16.68 -7.18 -2.34
C SER A 259 -17.60 -7.41 -1.14
N MET A 260 -18.74 -6.73 -1.11
CA MET A 260 -19.88 -7.10 -0.25
C MET A 260 -21.03 -7.59 -1.14
N GLU A 261 -21.08 -8.90 -1.37
CA GLU A 261 -22.21 -9.53 -2.05
C GLU A 261 -23.32 -9.83 -1.04
N PHE A 262 -24.55 -9.51 -1.43
CA PHE A 262 -25.77 -9.79 -0.67
C PHE A 262 -26.59 -10.84 -1.40
N ALA A 263 -26.87 -11.96 -0.73
CA ALA A 263 -27.86 -12.93 -1.16
C ALA A 263 -28.94 -13.01 -0.07
N ASP A 264 -30.21 -12.98 -0.47
CA ASP A 264 -31.36 -13.10 0.44
C ASP A 264 -31.33 -12.13 1.64
N GLY A 265 -30.88 -10.88 1.41
CA GLY A 265 -30.77 -9.86 2.45
C GLY A 265 -29.66 -10.10 3.48
N ARG A 266 -28.79 -11.09 3.25
CA ARG A 266 -27.63 -11.40 4.10
C ARG A 266 -26.33 -11.25 3.30
N SER A 267 -25.29 -10.73 3.95
CA SER A 267 -23.95 -10.73 3.38
C SER A 267 -23.46 -12.17 3.24
N VAL A 268 -23.13 -12.60 2.01
CA VAL A 268 -22.52 -13.90 1.76
C VAL A 268 -21.05 -13.80 2.16
N ALA A 269 -20.60 -14.66 3.07
CA ALA A 269 -19.22 -14.66 3.53
C ALA A 269 -18.32 -15.39 2.51
N HIS A 270 -17.69 -14.64 1.61
CA HIS A 270 -16.69 -15.16 0.66
C HIS A 270 -15.28 -15.27 1.26
N TYR A 271 -15.14 -15.28 2.59
CA TYR A 271 -13.85 -15.31 3.28
C TYR A 271 -13.67 -16.57 4.13
N ARG A 272 -12.46 -17.13 4.15
CA ARG A 272 -12.11 -18.30 4.98
C ARG A 272 -11.87 -17.91 6.44
N ASN A 273 -11.27 -16.75 6.67
CA ASN A 273 -10.87 -16.27 7.98
C ASN A 273 -11.49 -14.91 8.28
N ARG A 274 -11.99 -14.75 9.51
CA ARG A 274 -12.35 -13.43 10.02
C ARG A 274 -11.08 -12.59 10.20
N LEU A 275 -11.16 -11.31 9.90
CA LEU A 275 -10.03 -10.38 10.07
C LEU A 275 -10.34 -9.33 11.14
N LEU A 276 -9.40 -9.15 12.06
CA LEU A 276 -9.36 -8.03 13.00
C LEU A 276 -8.28 -7.03 12.57
N LEU A 277 -8.65 -5.76 12.42
CA LEU A 277 -7.68 -4.65 12.28
C LEU A 277 -7.42 -4.06 13.66
N MET A 278 -6.22 -4.25 14.20
CA MET A 278 -5.78 -3.73 15.50
C MET A 278 -4.80 -2.57 15.28
N LEU A 279 -5.29 -1.33 15.36
CA LEU A 279 -4.51 -0.11 15.12
C LEU A 279 -4.26 0.62 16.45
N ASP A 280 -3.35 0.10 17.28
CA ASP A 280 -3.13 0.57 18.66
C ASP A 280 -2.78 2.07 18.71
N GLU A 281 -1.93 2.52 17.79
CA GLU A 281 -1.50 3.92 17.67
C GLU A 281 -2.10 4.60 16.41
N PHE A 282 -3.39 4.34 16.13
CA PHE A 282 -4.10 4.88 14.95
C PHE A 282 -3.87 6.39 14.67
N PRO A 283 -3.86 7.30 15.67
CA PRO A 283 -3.65 8.72 15.40
C PRO A 283 -2.32 9.06 14.74
N SER A 284 -1.28 8.25 14.95
CA SER A 284 0.04 8.46 14.33
C SER A 284 0.02 8.31 12.81
N LEU A 285 -0.97 7.60 12.27
CA LEU A 285 -1.12 7.43 10.83
C LEU A 285 -1.63 8.70 10.17
N GLY A 286 -2.19 9.66 10.91
CA GLY A 286 -2.88 10.81 10.31
C GLY A 286 -4.21 10.43 9.68
N ARG A 287 -4.77 11.32 8.84
CA ARG A 287 -6.11 11.11 8.27
C ARG A 287 -6.11 9.99 7.23
N LEU A 288 -6.96 8.98 7.43
CA LEU A 288 -7.17 7.87 6.49
C LEU A 288 -8.63 7.86 6.04
N GLU A 289 -8.92 8.52 4.92
CA GLU A 289 -10.30 8.74 4.44
C GLU A 289 -11.07 7.42 4.25
N VAL A 290 -10.41 6.37 3.74
CA VAL A 290 -11.07 5.06 3.56
C VAL A 290 -11.58 4.49 4.88
N ILE A 291 -10.87 4.74 5.98
CA ILE A 291 -11.25 4.27 7.30
C ILE A 291 -12.42 5.11 7.84
N GLU A 292 -12.39 6.44 7.66
CA GLU A 292 -13.52 7.33 8.02
C GLU A 292 -14.82 6.89 7.32
N GLN A 293 -14.76 6.62 6.02
CA GLN A 293 -15.92 6.16 5.24
C GLN A 293 -16.41 4.78 5.68
N SER A 294 -15.50 3.88 6.08
CA SER A 294 -15.86 2.55 6.57
C SER A 294 -16.58 2.58 7.93
N PHE A 295 -16.24 3.56 8.79
CA PHE A 295 -16.90 3.79 10.08
C PHE A 295 -18.24 4.52 9.96
N ALA A 296 -18.41 5.34 8.93
CA ALA A 296 -19.63 6.11 8.67
C ALA A 296 -20.76 5.27 8.03
N ARG A 297 -20.45 4.06 7.56
CA ARG A 297 -21.42 3.08 7.03
C ARG A 297 -21.85 2.10 8.09
#